data_AF-A0A7S1MP47-F1
#
_entry.id   AF-A0A7S1MP47-F1
#
_cell.length_a   1.000
_cell.length_b   1.000
_cell.length_c   1.000
_cell.angle_alpha   90.00
_cell.angle_beta   90.00
_cell.angle_gamma   90.00
#
_symmetry.space_group_name_H-M   'P 1'
#
loop_
_entity.id
_entity.type
_entity.pdbx_description
1 polymer ?
#
loop_
_entity_poly.entity_id
_entity_poly.type
_entity_poly.pdbx_seq_one_letter_code
_entity_poly.pdbx_strand_id
1 'polypeptide(L)'
;LMRYIHQTAREHGSENIKLTEDGQPIALKEVLRALGVEDATKLTAEGLGLHPPQRKRFNEFDILDPHLTKGETADVLQLFLQPFKTTNNGKFYAGLVRPILEEHEKAMSNKRGHPRIATEYKFPIRGEKDDEWDRIAMWLKNNLKVGYACNRW
;
A
#
# COMPACT_ATOMS: atom_id res chain seq x y z
N LEU A 1 2.12 3.16 -9.04
CA LEU A 1 2.49 2.02 -8.18
C LEU A 1 3.87 1.44 -8.52
N MET A 2 4.10 0.83 -9.69
CA MET A 2 5.38 0.16 -10.00
C MET A 2 6.64 1.01 -9.73
N ARG A 3 6.66 2.24 -10.24
CA ARG A 3 7.76 3.19 -9.98
C ARG A 3 8.03 3.40 -8.49
N TYR A 4 6.97 3.44 -7.67
CA TYR A 4 7.10 3.59 -6.22
C TYR A 4 7.70 2.35 -5.57
N ILE A 5 7.25 1.15 -5.97
CA ILE A 5 7.81 -0.13 -5.49
C ILE A 5 9.29 -0.23 -5.83
N HIS A 6 9.66 0.07 -7.08
CA HIS A 6 11.06 0.06 -7.54
C HIS A 6 11.93 1.02 -6.74
N GLN A 7 11.46 2.26 -6.58
CA GLN A 7 12.20 3.28 -5.83
C GLN A 7 12.35 2.88 -4.36
N THR A 8 11.27 2.45 -3.73
CA THR A 8 11.27 2.06 -2.31
C THR A 8 12.17 0.85 -2.07
N ALA A 9 12.15 -0.16 -2.95
CA ALA A 9 13.04 -1.31 -2.82
C ALA A 9 14.52 -0.93 -3.01
N ARG A 10 14.81 0.05 -3.88
CA ARG A 10 16.17 0.56 -4.08
C ARG A 10 16.68 1.39 -2.90
N GLU A 11 15.87 2.30 -2.39
CA GLU A 11 16.27 3.25 -1.34
C GLU A 11 16.17 2.65 0.07
N HIS A 12 15.17 1.80 0.29
CA HIS A 12 14.82 1.24 1.61
C HIS A 12 14.98 -0.29 1.66
N GLY A 13 15.71 -0.89 0.71
CA GLY A 13 15.91 -2.35 0.67
C GLY A 13 16.57 -2.94 1.92
N SER A 14 17.40 -2.16 2.62
CA SER A 14 18.03 -2.55 3.89
C SER A 14 17.21 -2.17 5.13
N GLU A 15 16.05 -1.54 4.98
CA GLU A 15 15.16 -1.21 6.09
C GLU A 15 14.49 -2.50 6.62
N ASN A 16 14.52 -2.69 7.94
CA ASN A 16 13.87 -3.82 8.59
C ASN A 16 12.35 -3.60 8.66
N ILE A 17 11.58 -4.49 8.04
CA ILE A 17 10.13 -4.32 7.86
C ILE A 17 9.29 -5.47 8.43
N LYS A 18 9.93 -6.53 8.90
CA LYS A 18 9.31 -7.68 9.56
C LYS A 18 10.21 -8.20 10.68
N LEU A 19 9.63 -9.00 11.56
CA LEU A 19 10.35 -9.82 12.53
C LEU A 19 10.10 -11.29 12.21
N THR A 20 11.09 -12.16 12.45
CA THR A 20 10.89 -13.62 12.50
C THR A 20 10.08 -14.00 13.74
N GLU A 21 9.69 -15.28 13.85
CA GLU A 21 9.08 -15.83 15.07
C GLU A 21 9.98 -15.66 16.30
N ASP A 22 11.30 -15.79 16.11
CA ASP A 22 12.33 -15.55 17.14
C ASP A 22 12.61 -14.05 17.40
N GLY A 23 11.84 -13.14 16.79
CA GLY A 23 11.98 -11.69 16.96
C GLY A 23 13.15 -11.06 16.20
N GLN A 24 13.81 -11.78 15.30
CA GLN A 24 14.92 -11.24 14.51
C GLN A 24 14.42 -10.34 13.38
N PRO A 25 15.02 -9.16 13.18
CA PRO A 25 14.58 -8.26 12.12
C PRO A 25 14.93 -8.80 10.73
N ILE A 26 14.00 -8.63 9.78
CA ILE A 26 14.16 -9.01 8.37
C ILE A 26 14.05 -7.77 7.49
N ALA A 27 15.05 -7.57 6.62
CA ALA A 27 15.10 -6.43 5.72
C ALA A 27 14.13 -6.56 4.54
N LEU A 28 13.66 -5.44 3.98
CA LEU A 28 12.76 -5.44 2.81
C LEU A 28 13.29 -6.29 1.66
N LYS A 29 14.58 -6.18 1.33
CA LYS A 29 15.22 -6.98 0.27
C LYS A 29 15.14 -8.49 0.52
N GLU A 30 15.23 -8.91 1.78
CA GLU A 30 15.20 -10.31 2.17
C GLU A 30 13.76 -10.84 2.14
N VAL A 31 12.80 -10.04 2.60
CA VAL A 31 11.37 -10.36 2.48
C VAL A 31 10.99 -10.49 1.00
N LEU A 32 11.44 -9.57 0.13
CA LEU A 32 11.18 -9.64 -1.31
C LEU A 32 11.80 -10.89 -1.94
N ARG A 33 13.04 -11.25 -1.59
CA ARG A 33 13.67 -12.48 -2.07
C ARG A 33 12.90 -13.72 -1.64
N ALA A 34 12.45 -13.78 -0.38
CA ALA A 34 11.63 -14.89 0.12
C ALA A 34 10.28 -15.03 -0.61
N LEU A 35 9.78 -13.94 -1.21
CA LEU A 35 8.58 -13.92 -2.06
C LEU A 35 8.90 -14.12 -3.56
N GLY A 36 10.10 -14.61 -3.89
CA GLY A 36 10.50 -14.88 -5.28
C GLY A 36 10.96 -13.65 -6.07
N VAL A 37 11.18 -12.51 -5.41
CA VAL A 37 11.63 -11.26 -6.04
C VAL A 37 13.12 -11.04 -5.77
N GLU A 38 13.98 -11.59 -6.64
CA GLU A 38 15.43 -11.41 -6.54
C GLU A 38 15.89 -9.98 -6.84
N ASP A 39 15.23 -9.34 -7.81
CA ASP A 39 15.52 -7.98 -8.22
C ASP A 39 14.22 -7.19 -8.37
N ALA A 40 13.92 -6.39 -7.35
CA ALA A 40 12.72 -5.58 -7.31
C ALA A 40 12.62 -4.58 -8.47
N THR A 41 13.75 -4.15 -9.06
CA THR A 41 13.75 -3.21 -10.20
C THR A 41 13.23 -3.85 -11.48
N LYS A 42 13.22 -5.20 -11.55
CA LYS A 42 12.70 -5.97 -12.68
C LYS A 42 11.23 -6.35 -12.52
N LEU A 43 10.59 -6.01 -11.39
CA LEU A 43 9.16 -6.26 -11.22
C LEU A 43 8.36 -5.52 -12.29
N THR A 44 7.42 -6.22 -12.91
CA THR A 44 6.48 -5.64 -13.89
C THR A 44 5.06 -5.68 -13.35
N ALA A 45 4.16 -4.87 -13.93
CA ALA A 45 2.74 -4.93 -13.59
C ALA A 45 2.13 -6.31 -13.89
N GLU A 46 2.57 -6.95 -14.98
CA GLU A 46 2.23 -8.33 -15.34
C GLU A 46 2.73 -9.32 -14.29
N GLY A 47 3.97 -9.16 -13.85
CA GLY A 47 4.58 -10.01 -12.81
C GLY A 47 3.85 -9.94 -11.48
N LEU A 48 3.22 -8.80 -11.15
CA LEU A 48 2.39 -8.61 -9.96
C LEU A 48 0.90 -8.90 -10.18
N GLY A 49 0.51 -9.37 -11.37
CA GLY A 49 -0.89 -9.69 -11.67
C GLY A 49 -1.82 -8.47 -11.72
N LEU A 50 -1.29 -7.25 -11.92
CA LEU A 50 -2.07 -6.00 -11.98
C LEU A 50 -2.90 -5.84 -13.27
N HIS A 51 -2.97 -6.89 -14.10
CA HIS A 51 -3.75 -6.87 -15.33
C HIS A 51 -5.21 -7.20 -15.02
N PRO A 52 -6.17 -6.54 -15.67
CA PRO A 52 -7.57 -6.88 -15.53
C PRO A 52 -7.75 -8.38 -15.81
N PRO A 53 -8.47 -9.12 -14.95
CA PRO A 53 -8.73 -10.52 -15.22
C PRO A 53 -9.44 -10.64 -16.58
N GLN A 54 -8.88 -11.48 -17.46
CA GLN A 54 -9.44 -11.75 -18.80
C GLN A 54 -10.86 -12.34 -18.74
N ARG A 55 -11.27 -12.86 -17.57
CA ARG A 55 -12.60 -13.42 -17.34
C ARG A 55 -13.55 -12.31 -16.89
N LYS A 56 -14.65 -12.12 -17.64
CA LYS A 56 -15.82 -11.32 -17.25
C LYS A 56 -16.56 -11.96 -16.06
N ARG A 57 -15.92 -12.04 -14.90
CA ARG A 57 -16.61 -12.38 -13.64
C ARG A 57 -17.07 -11.08 -13.00
N PHE A 58 -18.36 -11.00 -12.68
CA PHE A 58 -18.99 -9.87 -11.99
C PHE A 58 -18.63 -9.80 -10.50
N ASN A 59 -17.66 -10.60 -10.04
CA ASN A 59 -17.27 -10.62 -8.63
C ASN A 59 -16.21 -9.55 -8.38
N GLU A 60 -16.31 -8.88 -7.24
CA GLU A 60 -15.28 -7.99 -6.72
C GLU A 60 -13.96 -8.77 -6.62
N PHE A 61 -12.98 -8.39 -7.44
CA PHE A 61 -11.67 -9.03 -7.48
C PHE A 61 -10.71 -8.23 -6.61
N ASP A 62 -10.36 -8.78 -5.45
CA ASP A 62 -9.33 -8.21 -4.58
C ASP A 62 -7.95 -8.74 -5.00
N ILE A 63 -7.12 -7.84 -5.54
CA ILE A 63 -5.75 -8.17 -5.96
C ILE A 63 -4.81 -8.39 -4.77
N LEU A 64 -5.24 -8.04 -3.56
CA LEU A 64 -4.52 -8.31 -2.34
C LEU A 64 -4.90 -9.64 -1.73
N ASP A 65 -5.93 -10.35 -2.23
CA ASP A 65 -6.31 -11.66 -1.72
C ASP A 65 -5.42 -12.78 -2.30
N PRO A 66 -4.59 -13.45 -1.47
CA PRO A 66 -3.73 -14.54 -1.94
C PRO A 66 -4.50 -15.74 -2.51
N HIS A 67 -5.80 -15.88 -2.21
CA HIS A 67 -6.65 -16.94 -2.78
C HIS A 67 -7.15 -16.59 -4.19
N LEU A 68 -7.18 -15.31 -4.55
CA LEU A 68 -7.65 -14.83 -5.85
C LEU A 68 -6.50 -14.50 -6.81
N THR A 69 -5.28 -14.28 -6.30
CA THR A 69 -4.06 -14.06 -7.09
C THR A 69 -3.05 -15.19 -6.92
N LYS A 70 -1.89 -15.10 -7.58
CA LYS A 70 -0.73 -15.90 -7.15
C LYS A 70 -0.34 -15.42 -5.75
N GLY A 71 -0.21 -16.30 -4.77
CA GLY A 71 -0.03 -15.90 -3.36
C GLY A 71 1.15 -14.93 -3.16
N GLU A 72 2.29 -15.23 -3.78
CA GLU A 72 3.50 -14.40 -3.75
C GLU A 72 3.28 -12.97 -4.25
N THR A 73 2.45 -12.79 -5.30
CA THR A 73 2.18 -11.45 -5.85
C THR A 73 1.29 -10.63 -4.94
N ALA A 74 0.26 -11.25 -4.34
CA ALA A 74 -0.55 -10.60 -3.32
C ALA A 74 0.31 -10.21 -2.12
N ASP A 75 1.16 -11.10 -1.63
CA ASP A 75 2.02 -10.81 -0.47
C ASP A 75 2.96 -9.64 -0.75
N VAL A 76 3.58 -9.56 -1.94
CA VAL A 76 4.38 -8.39 -2.34
C VAL A 76 3.52 -7.12 -2.34
N LEU A 77 2.33 -7.14 -2.94
CA LEU A 77 1.44 -5.98 -2.97
C LEU A 77 0.99 -5.55 -1.56
N GLN A 78 0.68 -6.50 -0.68
CA GLN A 78 0.30 -6.23 0.71
C GLN A 78 1.41 -5.50 1.48
N LEU A 79 2.70 -5.75 1.21
CA LEU A 79 3.80 -5.01 1.85
C LEU A 79 3.72 -3.49 1.60
N PHE A 80 3.23 -3.09 0.42
CA PHE A 80 3.16 -1.69 0.00
C PHE A 80 1.75 -1.08 0.11
N LEU A 81 0.71 -1.91 0.13
CA LEU A 81 -0.70 -1.47 0.04
C LEU A 81 -1.51 -1.77 1.31
N GLN A 82 -0.94 -2.47 2.30
CA GLN A 82 -1.61 -2.66 3.60
C GLN A 82 -0.81 -2.01 4.73
N PRO A 83 -1.45 -1.18 5.58
CA PRO A 83 -0.76 -0.40 6.61
C PRO A 83 -0.14 -1.26 7.72
N PHE A 84 -0.62 -2.49 7.90
CA PHE A 84 -0.28 -3.33 9.05
C PHE A 84 0.47 -4.62 8.70
N LYS A 85 0.83 -4.83 7.43
CA LYS A 85 1.58 -6.03 6.99
C LYS A 85 3.05 -5.98 7.40
N THR A 86 3.55 -4.79 7.72
CA THR A 86 4.95 -4.50 8.04
C THR A 86 5.07 -3.82 9.41
N THR A 87 6.24 -3.96 10.04
CA THR A 87 6.55 -3.34 11.36
C THR A 87 6.85 -1.85 11.26
N ASN A 88 7.01 -1.31 10.05
CA ASN A 88 7.24 0.12 9.80
C ASN A 88 5.97 0.98 9.88
N ASN A 89 4.94 0.52 10.60
CA ASN A 89 3.68 1.23 10.83
C ASN A 89 3.05 1.80 9.55
N GLY A 90 3.07 1.03 8.46
CA GLY A 90 2.43 1.38 7.19
C GLY A 90 3.07 2.55 6.47
N LYS A 91 4.33 2.86 6.77
CA LYS A 91 5.11 3.93 6.12
C LYS A 91 5.10 3.83 4.59
N PHE A 92 5.21 2.62 4.04
CA PHE A 92 5.19 2.41 2.59
C PHE A 92 3.83 2.74 1.98
N TYR A 93 2.76 2.30 2.62
CA TYR A 93 1.42 2.62 2.13
C TYR A 93 1.14 4.12 2.20
N ALA A 94 1.51 4.76 3.31
CA ALA A 94 1.40 6.19 3.46
C ALA A 94 2.26 6.96 2.46
N GLY A 95 3.49 6.50 2.20
CA GLY A 95 4.38 7.09 1.21
C GLY A 95 3.84 7.03 -0.21
N LEU A 96 3.03 6.01 -0.52
CA LEU A 96 2.31 5.91 -1.79
C LEU A 96 1.10 6.85 -1.85
N VAL A 97 0.26 6.88 -0.80
CA VAL A 97 -1.05 7.55 -0.83
C VAL A 97 -0.94 9.04 -0.51
N ARG A 98 -0.10 9.45 0.45
CA ARG A 98 0.01 10.85 0.91
C ARG A 98 0.30 11.84 -0.22
N PRO A 99 1.24 11.60 -1.15
CA PRO A 99 1.51 12.55 -2.24
C PRO A 99 0.29 12.80 -3.13
N ILE A 100 -0.53 11.77 -3.37
CA ILE A 100 -1.74 11.86 -4.19
C ILE A 100 -2.78 12.74 -3.48
N LEU A 101 -3.02 12.50 -2.19
CA LEU A 101 -3.96 13.29 -1.41
C LEU A 101 -3.51 14.76 -1.28
N GLU A 102 -2.20 14.99 -1.12
CA GLU A 102 -1.61 16.32 -1.10
C GLU A 102 -1.76 17.06 -2.44
N GLU A 103 -1.63 16.35 -3.55
CA GLU A 103 -1.85 16.90 -4.89
C GLU A 103 -3.31 17.31 -5.10
N HIS A 104 -4.26 16.47 -4.68
CA HIS A 104 -5.70 16.77 -4.75
C HIS A 104 -6.05 18.02 -3.92
N GLU A 105 -5.52 18.13 -2.70
CA GLU A 105 -5.76 19.30 -1.83
C GLU A 105 -5.17 20.58 -2.44
N LYS A 106 -3.96 20.52 -3.00
CA LYS A 106 -3.35 21.65 -3.71
C LYS A 106 -4.18 22.06 -4.92
N ALA A 107 -4.65 21.10 -5.71
CA ALA A 107 -5.50 21.37 -6.86
C ALA A 107 -6.80 22.09 -6.48
N MET A 108 -7.40 21.73 -5.33
CA MET A 108 -8.57 22.42 -4.78
C MET A 108 -8.30 23.87 -4.35
N SER A 109 -7.11 24.14 -3.82
CA SER A 109 -6.71 25.49 -3.41
C SER A 109 -6.42 26.44 -4.59
N ASN A 110 -6.06 25.89 -5.76
CA ASN A 110 -5.71 26.68 -6.95
C ASN A 110 -6.97 27.11 -7.72
N LYS A 111 -7.24 28.42 -7.73
CA LYS A 111 -8.47 29.03 -8.27
C LYS A 111 -8.60 29.06 -9.80
N ARG A 112 -7.68 28.47 -10.58
CA ARG A 112 -7.69 28.60 -12.06
C ARG A 112 -7.52 27.24 -12.75
N GLY A 113 -8.57 26.80 -13.44
CA GLY A 113 -8.51 25.86 -14.57
C GLY A 113 -8.22 24.38 -14.28
N HIS A 114 -7.81 24.01 -13.07
CA HIS A 114 -7.58 22.60 -12.73
C HIS A 114 -8.87 21.88 -12.32
N PRO A 115 -9.08 20.62 -12.76
CA PRO A 115 -10.19 19.81 -12.29
C PRO A 115 -10.07 19.61 -10.78
N ARG A 116 -11.16 19.89 -10.06
CA ARG A 116 -11.26 19.62 -8.63
C ARG A 116 -11.45 18.13 -8.42
N ILE A 117 -10.52 17.50 -7.73
CA ILE A 117 -10.59 16.08 -7.39
C ILE A 117 -10.85 15.97 -5.90
N ALA A 118 -12.02 15.43 -5.54
CA ALA A 118 -12.30 14.99 -4.18
C ALA A 118 -12.07 13.48 -4.09
N THR A 119 -11.57 13.02 -2.94
CA THR A 119 -11.32 11.60 -2.68
C THR A 119 -12.12 11.17 -1.46
N GLU A 120 -12.90 10.11 -1.62
CA GLU A 120 -13.46 9.35 -0.52
C GLU A 120 -12.72 8.03 -0.46
N TYR A 121 -11.93 7.86 0.59
CA TYR A 121 -11.11 6.70 0.82
C TYR A 121 -11.87 5.70 1.69
N LYS A 122 -11.78 4.41 1.38
CA LYS A 122 -12.40 3.37 2.21
C LYS A 122 -11.33 2.51 2.84
N PHE A 123 -11.40 2.35 4.16
CA PHE A 123 -10.62 1.34 4.86
C PHE A 123 -11.52 0.15 5.18
N PRO A 124 -11.15 -1.08 4.78
CA PRO A 124 -11.85 -2.25 5.27
C PRO A 124 -11.55 -2.41 6.76
N ILE A 125 -12.60 -2.53 7.56
CA ILE A 125 -12.54 -2.92 8.98
C ILE A 125 -13.22 -4.28 9.05
N ARG A 126 -12.44 -5.31 9.39
CA ARG A 126 -12.88 -6.71 9.32
C ARG A 126 -13.38 -7.25 10.65
N GLY A 127 -13.04 -6.60 11.76
CA GLY A 127 -13.34 -7.08 13.11
C GLY A 127 -12.52 -8.30 13.51
N GLU A 128 -11.38 -8.54 12.86
CA GLU A 128 -10.47 -9.65 13.21
C GLU A 128 -9.72 -9.38 14.53
N LYS A 129 -9.56 -8.10 14.90
CA LYS A 129 -8.91 -7.65 16.13
C LYS A 129 -9.71 -6.52 16.77
N ASP A 130 -9.82 -6.54 18.09
CA ASP A 130 -10.55 -5.53 18.87
C ASP A 130 -9.96 -4.12 18.71
N ASP A 131 -8.67 -4.03 18.43
CA ASP A 131 -7.92 -2.77 18.29
C ASP A 131 -7.86 -2.22 16.85
N GLU A 132 -8.56 -2.83 15.89
CA GLU A 132 -8.46 -2.46 14.47
C GLU A 132 -8.84 -1.00 14.21
N TRP A 133 -9.92 -0.52 14.85
CA TRP A 133 -10.35 0.87 14.79
C TRP A 133 -9.27 1.84 15.28
N ASP A 134 -8.73 1.58 16.48
CA ASP A 134 -7.71 2.42 17.09
C ASP A 134 -6.42 2.42 16.25
N ARG A 135 -6.03 1.25 15.73
CA ARG A 135 -4.85 1.13 14.86
C ARG A 135 -5.01 1.91 13.56
N ILE A 136 -6.17 1.87 12.92
CA ILE A 136 -6.44 2.66 11.70
C ILE A 136 -6.45 4.15 12.01
N ALA A 137 -7.17 4.57 13.07
CA ALA A 137 -7.23 5.97 13.46
C ALA A 137 -5.83 6.53 13.79
N MET A 138 -5.02 5.75 14.52
CA MET A 138 -3.66 6.13 14.88
C MET A 138 -2.72 6.13 13.67
N TRP A 139 -2.88 5.17 12.75
CA TRP A 139 -2.15 5.17 11.48
C TRP A 139 -2.47 6.40 10.63
N LEU A 140 -3.76 6.74 10.49
CA LEU A 140 -4.22 7.94 9.79
C LEU A 140 -3.59 9.18 10.39
N LYS A 141 -3.71 9.38 11.71
CA LYS A 141 -3.17 10.55 12.42
C LYS A 141 -1.66 10.70 12.26
N ASN A 142 -0.92 9.58 12.31
CA ASN A 142 0.55 9.62 12.31
C ASN A 142 1.15 9.74 10.90
N ASN A 143 0.47 9.19 9.89
CA ASN A 143 1.04 9.06 8.56
C ASN A 143 0.39 9.96 7.50
N LEU A 144 -0.91 10.26 7.65
CA LEU A 144 -1.70 11.05 6.72
C LEU A 144 -2.15 12.34 7.40
N LYS A 145 -2.29 13.43 6.65
CA LYS A 145 -2.83 14.66 7.23
C LYS A 145 -4.35 14.56 7.29
N VAL A 146 -4.86 14.23 8.47
CA VAL A 146 -6.28 14.32 8.81
C VAL A 146 -6.66 15.80 8.92
N GLY A 147 -7.57 16.27 8.06
CA GLY A 147 -7.99 17.68 8.02
C GLY A 147 -8.04 18.30 6.62
N TYR A 148 -7.68 17.56 5.58
CA TYR A 148 -7.88 17.98 4.19
C TYR A 148 -9.35 18.24 3.87
N ALA A 149 -9.62 19.30 3.12
CA ALA A 149 -10.98 19.69 2.77
C ALA A 149 -11.59 18.74 1.74
N CYS A 150 -10.79 18.21 0.81
CA CYS A 150 -11.27 17.38 -0.29
C CYS A 150 -10.97 15.88 -0.15
N ASN A 151 -10.33 15.46 0.94
CA ASN A 151 -10.02 14.05 1.22
C ASN A 151 -10.81 13.59 2.46
N ARG A 152 -11.66 12.58 2.28
CA ARG A 152 -12.50 11.95 3.31
C ARG A 152 -12.15 10.47 3.44
N TRP A 153 -12.50 9.89 4.58
CA TRP A 153 -12.22 8.51 4.99
C TRP A 153 -13.48 7.85 5.52
#